data_AF-A0A957SEG0-F1
#
_entry.id   AF-A0A957SEG0-F1
#
_cell.length_a   1.000
_cell.length_b   1.000
_cell.length_c   1.000
_cell.angle_alpha   90.00
_cell.angle_beta   90.00
_cell.angle_gamma   90.00
#
_symmetry.space_group_name_H-M   'P 1'
#
loop_
_entity.id
_entity.type
_entity.pdbx_description
1 polymer ?
#
loop_
_entity_poly.entity_id
_entity_poly.type
_entity_poly.pdbx_seq_one_letter_code
_entity_poly.pdbx_strand_id
1 'polypeptide(L)'
;MSITNYVNFDLMVEKTGDEYRARVLNSPAGEATITFQAPFSALELENFTLRLGQSQRRVRRIDSPEMQNAKLFGQRLFETIFAGEIGACLRSSITQASLQNAGLRLRLRLSDARDLMDIPWEYLYDGDVNRFLSLSIDTPLVRYLDQPGHITPLLVKPPLKVLAVISSPTDYLQLNVEEEWGKLREAVSELERAGLLQLARLDVATLEQLQRQLRRDQYHVFHFIGHGGFDEVADDGVLLMEDEQGRGRAVSGQTLGMLMHDEKSLRLALLNACEGGRTSATDPFSGVGQSLLRQGIPAVIAMQREVTDDTAITMAHSFYAALADGYPVDAALTEARKSIFVKNDLEWGTPVLYMRSPDGQIFDVDQAALAAVHKEHAETVPGPLATPAPLVDIPHDAPAEPPVADPNTRTAQSTQAAPTRRTTSAWMGIALLVLGAFGAWTGYKWLTGPSQPPLAPTATVQPGDPNSGVAGGASGAVATAVAATSKEEIVVGETATDAPTSTPAATVTSAQPAVAPAIATDTPTATPTPTSRPAVANCVGASDPPIQVGDTASVCTGSGETVSIRRGPGGEYATVVPLNNNATFEVVGGPQCGNYGGQQFKWWQILYNG
;
A
#
# COMPACT_ATOMS: atom_id res chain seq x y z
N MET A 1 -2.64 -28.20 15.61
CA MET A 1 -3.46 -26.97 15.58
C MET A 1 -2.56 -25.84 15.15
N SER A 2 -3.04 -24.91 14.33
CA SER A 2 -2.37 -23.62 14.13
C SER A 2 -2.41 -22.81 15.42
N ILE A 3 -1.44 -21.92 15.61
CA ILE A 3 -1.40 -21.02 16.75
C ILE A 3 -2.30 -19.82 16.45
N THR A 4 -3.43 -19.76 17.14
CA THR A 4 -4.39 -18.63 17.10
C THR A 4 -4.40 -17.82 18.39
N ASN A 5 -3.71 -18.28 19.44
CA ASN A 5 -3.54 -17.57 20.71
C ASN A 5 -2.21 -16.79 20.73
N TYR A 6 -2.24 -15.56 21.27
CA TYR A 6 -1.13 -14.62 21.19
C TYR A 6 -0.92 -13.86 22.51
N VAL A 7 0.33 -13.78 22.94
CA VAL A 7 0.80 -12.76 23.88
C VAL A 7 1.39 -11.59 23.10
N ASN A 8 1.28 -10.37 23.64
CA ASN A 8 1.69 -9.15 22.93
C ASN A 8 3.11 -8.70 23.32
N PHE A 9 3.83 -8.14 22.35
CA PHE A 9 5.04 -7.34 22.51
C PHE A 9 4.72 -5.92 22.03
N ASP A 10 4.48 -5.01 22.97
CA ASP A 10 4.14 -3.61 22.69
C ASP A 10 5.40 -2.77 22.52
N LEU A 11 5.77 -2.48 21.26
CA LEU A 11 6.91 -1.63 20.93
C LEU A 11 6.42 -0.24 20.52
N MET A 12 6.67 0.74 21.37
CA MET A 12 6.43 2.16 21.10
C MET A 12 7.69 2.82 20.54
N VAL A 13 7.51 3.70 19.55
CA VAL A 13 8.56 4.57 19.02
C VAL A 13 8.10 6.02 19.11
N GLU A 14 8.83 6.82 19.90
CA GLU A 14 8.58 8.24 20.17
C GLU A 14 9.72 9.07 19.56
N LYS A 15 9.43 10.15 18.81
CA LYS A 15 10.48 11.06 18.33
C LYS A 15 10.95 11.98 19.46
N THR A 16 12.27 12.04 19.68
CA THR A 16 12.91 12.77 20.79
C THR A 16 13.99 13.73 20.27
N GLY A 17 13.54 14.86 19.73
CA GLY A 17 14.41 15.82 19.04
C GLY A 17 14.83 15.29 17.67
N ASP A 18 16.13 15.23 17.41
CA ASP A 18 16.70 14.65 16.20
C ASP A 18 16.90 13.12 16.31
N GLU A 19 16.68 12.53 17.49
CA GLU A 19 16.73 11.08 17.73
C GLU A 19 15.32 10.48 17.86
N TYR A 20 15.23 9.15 17.90
CA TYR A 20 14.04 8.41 18.29
C TYR A 20 14.30 7.58 19.54
N ARG A 21 13.25 7.30 20.32
CA ARG A 21 13.27 6.40 21.47
C ARG A 21 12.36 5.21 21.20
N ALA A 22 12.93 4.01 21.21
CA ALA A 22 12.19 2.75 21.17
C ALA A 22 11.97 2.23 22.61
N ARG A 23 10.75 1.79 22.93
CA ARG A 23 10.37 1.31 24.26
C ARG A 23 9.47 0.09 24.15
N VAL A 24 9.86 -1.00 24.80
CA VAL A 24 8.95 -2.12 25.06
C VAL A 24 8.10 -1.75 26.27
N LEU A 25 6.83 -1.40 26.03
CA LEU A 25 5.88 -0.98 27.08
C LEU A 25 5.27 -2.16 27.85
N ASN A 26 5.24 -3.34 27.22
CA ASN A 26 4.66 -4.56 27.76
C ASN A 26 5.15 -5.75 26.92
N SER A 27 5.69 -6.78 27.57
CA SER A 27 6.01 -8.07 26.96
C SER A 27 6.13 -9.17 28.02
N PRO A 28 6.10 -10.46 27.64
CA PRO A 28 6.40 -11.57 28.56
C PRO A 28 7.77 -11.44 29.26
N ALA A 29 8.77 -10.81 28.62
CA ALA A 29 10.09 -10.60 29.21
C ALA A 29 10.24 -9.27 29.98
N GLY A 30 9.17 -8.48 30.10
CA GLY A 30 9.16 -7.18 30.78
C GLY A 30 9.31 -5.98 29.83
N GLU A 31 9.96 -4.94 30.32
CA GLU A 31 10.18 -3.66 29.62
C GLU A 31 11.66 -3.49 29.23
N ALA A 32 11.92 -2.69 28.20
CA ALA A 32 13.26 -2.33 27.72
C ALA A 32 13.20 -0.98 26.97
N THR A 33 14.31 -0.23 26.89
CA THR A 33 14.32 1.08 26.22
C THR A 33 15.70 1.40 25.62
N ILE A 34 15.73 1.94 24.40
CA ILE A 34 16.94 2.49 23.75
C ILE A 34 16.62 3.80 23.03
N THR A 35 17.64 4.59 22.70
CA THR A 35 17.55 5.62 21.64
C THR A 35 18.27 5.15 20.38
N PHE A 36 17.81 5.64 19.22
CA PHE A 36 18.34 5.29 17.92
C PHE A 36 18.15 6.43 16.91
N GLN A 37 18.92 6.37 15.82
CA GLN A 37 18.85 7.30 14.69
C GLN A 37 18.04 6.69 13.54
N ALA A 38 17.46 7.51 12.66
CA ALA A 38 16.66 7.01 11.53
C ALA A 38 17.43 5.93 10.75
N PRO A 39 16.91 4.70 10.59
CA PRO A 39 17.68 3.59 10.01
C PRO A 39 18.06 3.84 8.55
N PHE A 40 17.32 4.68 7.83
CA PHE A 40 17.52 5.01 6.43
C PHE A 40 17.30 6.51 6.18
N SER A 41 18.02 7.05 5.21
CA SER A 41 17.69 8.32 4.58
C SER A 41 16.48 8.17 3.64
N ALA A 42 15.79 9.28 3.34
CA ALA A 42 14.66 9.28 2.41
C ALA A 42 15.02 8.69 1.03
N LEU A 43 16.22 8.98 0.52
CA LEU A 43 16.72 8.44 -0.75
C LEU A 43 16.97 6.91 -0.69
N GLU A 44 17.43 6.37 0.44
CA GLU A 44 17.58 4.91 0.62
C GLU A 44 16.21 4.22 0.66
N LEU A 45 15.23 4.83 1.35
CA LEU A 45 13.86 4.34 1.43
C LEU A 45 13.16 4.37 0.06
N GLU A 46 13.26 5.48 -0.68
CA GLU A 46 12.78 5.61 -2.06
C GLU A 46 13.41 4.56 -2.98
N ASN A 47 14.73 4.38 -2.94
CA ASN A 47 15.43 3.37 -3.73
C ASN A 47 15.00 1.94 -3.39
N PHE A 48 14.65 1.65 -2.13
CA PHE A 48 14.09 0.36 -1.75
C PHE A 48 12.67 0.19 -2.30
N THR A 49 11.79 1.16 -2.06
CA THR A 49 10.41 1.23 -2.56
C THR A 49 10.31 1.05 -4.08
N LEU A 50 11.18 1.71 -4.85
CA LEU A 50 11.24 1.57 -6.32
C LEU A 50 11.66 0.16 -6.76
N ARG A 51 12.59 -0.49 -6.05
CA ARG A 51 13.02 -1.88 -6.36
C ARG A 51 11.93 -2.90 -6.08
N LEU A 52 11.15 -2.72 -5.02
CA LEU A 52 9.99 -3.57 -4.72
C LEU A 52 8.99 -3.56 -5.90
N GLY A 53 8.69 -2.38 -6.45
CA GLY A 53 7.80 -2.22 -7.61
C GLY A 53 8.36 -2.77 -8.94
N GLN A 54 9.68 -2.94 -9.08
CA GLN A 54 10.29 -3.49 -10.32
C GLN A 54 10.24 -5.03 -10.40
N SER A 55 9.79 -5.72 -9.34
CA SER A 55 9.77 -7.19 -9.27
C SER A 55 8.70 -7.87 -10.14
N GLN A 56 7.77 -7.11 -10.73
CA GLN A 56 6.54 -7.54 -11.43
C GLN A 56 6.71 -8.50 -12.65
N ARG A 57 7.92 -8.98 -13.00
CA ARG A 57 8.19 -9.61 -14.31
C ARG A 57 9.10 -10.85 -14.32
N ARG A 58 9.39 -11.51 -13.19
CA ARG A 58 10.27 -12.69 -13.20
C ARG A 58 9.81 -13.84 -12.30
N VAL A 59 9.96 -15.06 -12.83
CA VAL A 59 9.89 -16.31 -12.07
C VAL A 59 10.99 -16.30 -10.99
N ARG A 60 10.57 -16.62 -9.77
CA ARG A 60 11.40 -16.77 -8.56
C ARG A 60 12.74 -17.46 -8.83
N ARG A 61 13.80 -16.90 -8.24
CA ARG A 61 15.10 -17.57 -8.09
C ARG A 61 15.36 -17.78 -6.60
N ILE A 62 15.94 -18.93 -6.23
CA ILE A 62 16.08 -19.33 -4.82
C ILE A 62 16.91 -18.30 -4.01
N ASP A 63 17.88 -17.65 -4.66
CA ASP A 63 18.54 -16.43 -4.18
C ASP A 63 18.49 -15.36 -5.29
N SER A 64 17.40 -14.59 -5.37
CA SER A 64 17.34 -13.40 -6.22
C SER A 64 18.09 -12.23 -5.58
N PRO A 65 18.82 -11.39 -6.36
CA PRO A 65 19.38 -10.14 -5.85
C PRO A 65 18.34 -9.26 -5.16
N GLU A 66 17.11 -9.29 -5.65
CA GLU A 66 15.91 -8.68 -5.09
C GLU A 66 15.65 -9.15 -3.65
N MET A 67 15.60 -10.47 -3.41
CA MET A 67 15.51 -11.08 -2.06
C MET A 67 16.70 -10.71 -1.16
N GLN A 68 17.92 -10.69 -1.70
CA GLN A 68 19.12 -10.33 -0.94
C GLN A 68 19.09 -8.86 -0.48
N ASN A 69 18.62 -7.94 -1.33
CA ASN A 69 18.40 -6.55 -0.94
C ASN A 69 17.35 -6.43 0.18
N ALA A 70 16.25 -7.18 0.11
CA ALA A 70 15.23 -7.18 1.16
C ALA A 70 15.75 -7.74 2.50
N LYS A 71 16.60 -8.78 2.47
CA LYS A 71 17.28 -9.27 3.68
C LYS A 71 18.21 -8.21 4.29
N LEU A 72 19.04 -7.55 3.48
CA LEU A 72 19.98 -6.53 3.95
C LEU A 72 19.26 -5.29 4.51
N PHE A 73 18.18 -4.85 3.85
CA PHE A 73 17.30 -3.79 4.36
C PHE A 73 16.66 -4.19 5.69
N GLY A 74 16.01 -5.37 5.72
CA GLY A 74 15.35 -5.91 6.91
C GLY A 74 16.28 -6.12 8.09
N GLN A 75 17.53 -6.53 7.83
CA GLN A 75 18.56 -6.73 8.84
C GLN A 75 19.00 -5.39 9.44
N ARG A 76 19.31 -4.38 8.62
CA ARG A 76 19.65 -3.03 9.12
C ARG A 76 18.50 -2.41 9.93
N LEU A 77 17.25 -2.62 9.50
CA LEU A 77 16.06 -2.18 10.26
C LEU A 77 15.93 -2.93 11.60
N PHE A 78 16.15 -4.25 11.61
CA PHE A 78 16.12 -5.07 12.82
C PHE A 78 17.25 -4.68 13.79
N GLU A 79 18.50 -4.62 13.33
CA GLU A 79 19.67 -4.24 14.13
C GLU A 79 19.56 -2.83 14.73
N THR A 80 18.89 -1.89 14.05
CA THR A 80 18.72 -0.52 14.58
C THR A 80 17.86 -0.47 15.85
N ILE A 81 16.92 -1.41 16.04
CA ILE A 81 15.91 -1.34 17.12
C ILE A 81 15.90 -2.57 18.04
N PHE A 82 16.24 -3.73 17.52
CA PHE A 82 16.39 -4.99 18.24
C PHE A 82 17.86 -5.34 18.53
N ALA A 83 18.76 -4.34 18.52
CA ALA A 83 20.02 -4.43 19.24
C ALA A 83 19.81 -4.41 20.77
N GLY A 84 20.82 -4.86 21.50
CA GLY A 84 20.90 -4.71 22.96
C GLY A 84 19.68 -5.25 23.72
N GLU A 85 19.15 -4.45 24.63
CA GLU A 85 18.11 -4.84 25.58
C GLU A 85 16.78 -5.19 24.91
N ILE A 86 16.35 -4.46 23.88
CA ILE A 86 15.11 -4.77 23.15
C ILE A 86 15.25 -6.08 22.39
N GLY A 87 16.43 -6.38 21.83
CA GLY A 87 16.73 -7.67 21.19
C GLY A 87 16.77 -8.86 22.14
N ALA A 88 17.26 -8.65 23.37
CA ALA A 88 17.19 -9.65 24.43
C ALA A 88 15.73 -9.88 24.86
N CYS A 89 15.00 -8.79 25.12
CA CYS A 89 13.60 -8.79 25.52
C CYS A 89 12.70 -9.49 24.48
N LEU A 90 12.91 -9.24 23.18
CA LEU A 90 12.21 -9.94 22.09
C LEU A 90 12.47 -11.45 22.13
N ARG A 91 13.74 -11.88 22.16
CA ARG A 91 14.10 -13.32 22.11
C ARG A 91 13.64 -14.08 23.35
N SER A 92 13.73 -13.46 24.54
CA SER A 92 13.14 -14.01 25.76
C SER A 92 11.60 -14.06 25.69
N SER A 93 10.96 -13.07 25.08
CA SER A 93 9.49 -13.06 24.90
C SER A 93 8.99 -14.13 23.93
N ILE A 94 9.68 -14.35 22.80
CA ILE A 94 9.37 -15.43 21.84
C ILE A 94 9.51 -16.79 22.55
N THR A 95 10.57 -16.96 23.34
CA THR A 95 10.80 -18.18 24.13
C THR A 95 9.65 -18.42 25.12
N GLN A 96 9.22 -17.39 25.86
CA GLN A 96 8.12 -17.51 26.81
C GLN A 96 6.75 -17.76 26.14
N ALA A 97 6.47 -17.11 25.00
CA ALA A 97 5.26 -17.36 24.22
C ALA A 97 5.18 -18.83 23.77
N SER A 98 6.29 -19.36 23.22
CA SER A 98 6.40 -20.75 22.79
C SER A 98 6.18 -21.75 23.94
N LEU A 99 6.74 -21.49 25.13
CA LEU A 99 6.50 -22.29 26.34
C LEU A 99 5.03 -22.28 26.81
N GLN A 100 4.25 -21.27 26.42
CA GLN A 100 2.81 -21.17 26.67
C GLN A 100 1.93 -21.73 25.53
N ASN A 101 2.54 -22.27 24.46
CA ASN A 101 1.89 -22.65 23.20
C ASN A 101 1.15 -21.48 22.52
N ALA A 102 1.70 -20.27 22.63
CA ALA A 102 1.18 -19.04 22.04
C ALA A 102 2.22 -18.39 21.10
N GLY A 103 1.75 -17.55 20.18
CA GLY A 103 2.61 -16.68 19.38
C GLY A 103 2.93 -15.37 20.14
N LEU A 104 3.96 -14.66 19.69
CA LEU A 104 4.30 -13.32 20.16
C LEU A 104 3.91 -12.27 19.11
N ARG A 105 2.74 -11.64 19.28
CA ARG A 105 2.29 -10.57 18.38
C ARG A 105 3.12 -9.31 18.60
N LEU A 106 3.72 -8.81 17.52
CA LEU A 106 4.56 -7.62 17.54
C LEU A 106 3.70 -6.38 17.21
N ARG A 107 3.33 -5.60 18.24
CA ARG A 107 2.47 -4.41 18.13
C ARG A 107 3.35 -3.15 18.03
N LEU A 108 3.55 -2.64 16.81
CA LEU A 108 4.29 -1.41 16.55
C LEU A 108 3.38 -0.19 16.75
N ARG A 109 3.70 0.66 17.73
CA ARG A 109 3.02 1.93 18.00
C ARG A 109 3.93 3.06 17.50
N LEU A 110 3.52 3.73 16.43
CA LEU A 110 4.35 4.71 15.69
C LEU A 110 3.74 6.12 15.67
N SER A 111 2.69 6.38 16.47
CA SER A 111 1.88 7.61 16.40
C SER A 111 2.70 8.89 16.59
N ASP A 112 3.74 8.82 17.42
CA ASP A 112 4.63 9.94 17.77
C ASP A 112 5.95 9.93 16.97
N ALA A 113 6.00 9.15 15.88
CA ALA A 113 7.10 9.03 14.93
C ALA A 113 6.56 8.83 13.49
N ARG A 114 5.76 9.79 13.01
CA ARG A 114 5.08 9.73 11.69
C ARG A 114 6.04 9.46 10.52
N ASP A 115 7.21 10.07 10.55
CA ASP A 115 8.29 9.93 9.58
C ASP A 115 8.97 8.55 9.56
N LEU A 116 8.59 7.66 10.49
CA LEU A 116 8.92 6.24 10.44
C LEU A 116 7.75 5.36 10.00
N MET A 117 6.57 5.92 9.66
CA MET A 117 5.45 5.13 9.13
C MET A 117 5.71 4.67 7.70
N ASP A 118 6.41 5.47 6.90
CA ASP A 118 6.74 5.15 5.50
C ASP A 118 7.81 4.06 5.36
N ILE A 119 8.48 3.70 6.46
CA ILE A 119 9.35 2.52 6.53
C ILE A 119 8.48 1.26 6.40
N PRO A 120 8.80 0.33 5.49
CA PRO A 120 8.10 -0.95 5.39
C PRO A 120 8.64 -1.93 6.44
N TRP A 121 8.23 -1.71 7.69
CA TRP A 121 8.46 -2.57 8.86
C TRP A 121 8.18 -4.05 8.62
N GLU A 122 7.29 -4.33 7.69
CA GLU A 122 6.89 -5.63 7.21
C GLU A 122 8.08 -6.48 6.72
N TYR A 123 9.21 -5.87 6.30
CA TYR A 123 10.46 -6.56 5.96
C TYR A 123 11.44 -6.76 7.13
N LEU A 124 11.05 -6.54 8.40
CA LEU A 124 11.89 -6.82 9.58
C LEU A 124 12.46 -8.26 9.52
N TYR A 125 13.79 -8.37 9.52
CA TYR A 125 14.52 -9.62 9.29
C TYR A 125 15.52 -9.89 10.40
N ASP A 126 15.32 -10.98 11.14
CA ASP A 126 16.28 -11.46 12.13
C ASP A 126 17.37 -12.26 11.41
N GLY A 127 18.60 -11.74 11.47
CA GLY A 127 19.79 -12.34 10.86
C GLY A 127 20.28 -13.59 11.59
N ASP A 128 20.11 -13.67 12.92
CA ASP A 128 20.59 -14.79 13.74
C ASP A 128 19.81 -16.08 13.44
N VAL A 129 18.52 -15.95 13.05
CA VAL A 129 17.66 -17.07 12.63
C VAL A 129 17.30 -17.08 11.14
N ASN A 130 17.88 -16.17 10.34
CA ASN A 130 17.69 -16.06 8.88
C ASN A 130 16.19 -16.02 8.48
N ARG A 131 15.39 -15.14 9.13
CA ARG A 131 13.91 -15.13 8.98
C ARG A 131 13.31 -13.73 9.00
N PHE A 132 12.39 -13.44 8.07
CA PHE A 132 11.47 -12.30 8.17
C PHE A 132 10.38 -12.58 9.20
N LEU A 133 10.20 -11.69 10.18
CA LEU A 133 9.27 -11.91 11.31
C LEU A 133 7.81 -12.02 10.84
N SER A 134 7.43 -11.18 9.86
CA SER A 134 6.08 -11.10 9.28
C SER A 134 5.63 -12.33 8.47
N LEU A 135 6.55 -13.25 8.15
CA LEU A 135 6.29 -14.51 7.43
C LEU A 135 6.09 -15.72 8.38
N SER A 136 5.98 -15.48 9.69
CA SER A 136 5.73 -16.52 10.70
C SER A 136 4.48 -16.19 11.51
N ILE A 137 3.53 -17.13 11.60
CA ILE A 137 2.37 -17.01 12.50
C ILE A 137 2.76 -17.03 13.98
N ASP A 138 4.01 -17.34 14.31
CA ASP A 138 4.50 -17.24 15.68
C ASP A 138 4.85 -15.78 16.04
N THR A 139 5.01 -14.90 15.04
CA THR A 139 5.41 -13.48 15.19
C THR A 139 4.67 -12.52 14.24
N PRO A 140 3.32 -12.47 14.25
CA PRO A 140 2.58 -11.55 13.39
C PRO A 140 2.88 -10.08 13.75
N LEU A 141 3.14 -9.28 12.72
CA LEU A 141 3.52 -7.86 12.83
C LEU A 141 2.36 -6.96 12.44
N VAL A 142 2.00 -6.03 13.32
CA VAL A 142 0.85 -5.12 13.18
C VAL A 142 1.19 -3.69 13.60
N ARG A 143 0.63 -2.71 12.91
CA ARG A 143 0.71 -1.29 13.27
C ARG A 143 -0.47 -0.98 14.20
N TYR A 144 -0.19 -0.81 15.49
CA TYR A 144 -1.19 -0.71 16.54
C TYR A 144 -1.51 0.75 16.90
N LEU A 145 -2.79 1.11 16.82
CA LEU A 145 -3.30 2.38 17.32
C LEU A 145 -4.07 2.14 18.63
N ASP A 146 -3.46 2.53 19.75
CA ASP A 146 -4.10 2.43 21.06
C ASP A 146 -5.18 3.52 21.19
N GLN A 147 -6.44 3.11 21.39
CA GLN A 147 -7.58 4.01 21.47
C GLN A 147 -8.61 3.51 22.50
N PRO A 148 -9.17 4.41 23.34
CA PRO A 148 -10.25 4.07 24.25
C PRO A 148 -11.46 3.44 23.53
N GLY A 149 -12.07 2.44 24.18
CA GLY A 149 -13.23 1.71 23.70
C GLY A 149 -12.92 0.24 23.40
N HIS A 150 -13.69 -0.67 24.00
CA HIS A 150 -13.54 -2.11 23.80
C HIS A 150 -14.02 -2.52 22.40
N ILE A 151 -13.14 -3.16 21.62
CA ILE A 151 -13.57 -3.94 20.46
C ILE A 151 -14.20 -5.24 20.97
N THR A 152 -15.40 -5.56 20.50
CA THR A 152 -16.04 -6.85 20.71
C THR A 152 -16.05 -7.61 19.39
N PRO A 153 -15.52 -8.86 19.34
CA PRO A 153 -15.61 -9.71 18.16
C PRO A 153 -17.06 -9.80 17.68
N LEU A 154 -17.30 -9.70 16.37
CA LEU A 154 -18.63 -9.98 15.82
C LEU A 154 -18.83 -11.48 15.70
N LEU A 155 -19.87 -12.03 16.34
CA LEU A 155 -20.30 -13.41 16.09
C LEU A 155 -20.79 -13.54 14.64
N VAL A 156 -19.98 -14.19 13.80
CA VAL A 156 -20.29 -14.49 12.40
C VAL A 156 -20.72 -15.94 12.30
N LYS A 157 -21.96 -16.15 11.88
CA LYS A 157 -22.38 -17.43 11.28
C LYS A 157 -22.10 -17.32 9.78
N PRO A 158 -21.40 -18.28 9.15
CA PRO A 158 -21.11 -18.22 7.71
C PRO A 158 -22.39 -18.01 6.87
N PRO A 159 -22.33 -17.28 5.74
CA PRO A 159 -21.11 -16.75 5.11
C PRO A 159 -20.57 -15.44 5.70
N LEU A 160 -19.25 -15.23 5.57
CA LEU A 160 -18.61 -13.92 5.74
C LEU A 160 -19.02 -12.99 4.58
N LYS A 161 -19.78 -11.92 4.86
CA LYS A 161 -20.22 -10.95 3.86
C LYS A 161 -19.16 -9.89 3.55
N VAL A 162 -18.73 -9.82 2.29
CA VAL A 162 -17.75 -8.84 1.78
C VAL A 162 -18.45 -7.91 0.78
N LEU A 163 -18.36 -6.59 0.97
CA LEU A 163 -18.77 -5.59 -0.02
C LEU A 163 -17.55 -5.10 -0.80
N ALA A 164 -17.46 -5.50 -2.07
CA ALA A 164 -16.48 -4.98 -3.01
C ALA A 164 -16.94 -3.65 -3.62
N VAL A 165 -16.09 -2.63 -3.57
CA VAL A 165 -16.25 -1.33 -4.23
C VAL A 165 -15.06 -1.14 -5.16
N ILE A 166 -15.31 -1.22 -6.47
CA ILE A 166 -14.28 -1.07 -7.50
C ILE A 166 -14.52 0.28 -8.17
N SER A 167 -13.60 1.24 -8.02
CA SER A 167 -13.73 2.57 -8.62
C SER A 167 -12.73 2.79 -9.76
N SER A 168 -13.23 3.31 -10.88
CA SER A 168 -12.45 3.59 -12.09
C SER A 168 -12.85 4.96 -12.68
N PRO A 169 -12.53 6.06 -11.97
CA PRO A 169 -12.90 7.40 -12.41
C PRO A 169 -12.26 7.76 -13.75
N THR A 170 -13.08 8.31 -14.66
CA THR A 170 -12.78 8.47 -16.08
C THR A 170 -11.64 9.43 -16.41
N ASP A 171 -11.29 10.33 -15.49
CA ASP A 171 -10.22 11.32 -15.55
C ASP A 171 -8.89 10.86 -14.92
N TYR A 172 -8.82 9.61 -14.44
CA TYR A 172 -7.61 8.94 -13.97
C TYR A 172 -7.23 7.77 -14.90
N LEU A 173 -6.15 7.03 -14.55
CA LEU A 173 -5.80 5.80 -15.23
C LEU A 173 -6.90 4.74 -14.99
N GLN A 174 -7.69 4.43 -16.01
CA GLN A 174 -8.85 3.57 -15.84
C GLN A 174 -8.45 2.12 -15.56
N LEU A 175 -8.97 1.57 -14.46
CA LEU A 175 -8.94 0.13 -14.15
C LEU A 175 -10.01 -0.60 -14.99
N ASN A 176 -9.73 -1.84 -15.38
CA ASN A 176 -10.70 -2.69 -16.07
C ASN A 176 -11.67 -3.32 -15.04
N VAL A 177 -12.73 -2.59 -14.69
CA VAL A 177 -13.64 -2.91 -13.57
C VAL A 177 -14.19 -4.35 -13.61
N GLU A 178 -14.53 -4.88 -14.79
CA GLU A 178 -15.04 -6.25 -14.92
C GLU A 178 -13.94 -7.32 -14.79
N GLU A 179 -12.69 -6.97 -15.10
CA GLU A 179 -11.54 -7.84 -14.90
C GLU A 179 -11.14 -7.88 -13.43
N GLU A 180 -11.09 -6.74 -12.74
CA GLU A 180 -10.87 -6.68 -11.28
C GLU A 180 -11.96 -7.43 -10.51
N TRP A 181 -13.21 -7.28 -10.94
CA TRP A 181 -14.33 -8.05 -10.42
C TRP A 181 -14.21 -9.56 -10.71
N GLY A 182 -13.72 -9.92 -11.89
CA GLY A 182 -13.41 -11.30 -12.28
C GLY A 182 -12.32 -11.92 -11.40
N LYS A 183 -11.17 -11.26 -11.28
CA LYS A 183 -10.03 -11.64 -10.43
C LYS A 183 -10.46 -11.86 -8.98
N LEU A 184 -11.20 -10.91 -8.40
CA LEU A 184 -11.67 -11.02 -7.02
C LEU A 184 -12.68 -12.16 -6.83
N ARG A 185 -13.63 -12.33 -7.75
CA ARG A 185 -14.61 -13.44 -7.68
C ARG A 185 -13.92 -14.79 -7.83
N GLU A 186 -12.98 -14.93 -8.77
CA GLU A 186 -12.19 -16.16 -8.94
C GLU A 186 -11.46 -16.52 -7.64
N ALA A 187 -10.76 -15.53 -7.05
CA ALA A 187 -10.01 -15.67 -5.81
C ALA A 187 -10.84 -16.14 -4.60
N VAL A 188 -12.16 -15.92 -4.57
CA VAL A 188 -13.03 -16.39 -3.47
C VAL A 188 -14.05 -17.46 -3.90
N SER A 189 -14.01 -17.91 -5.15
CA SER A 189 -15.01 -18.82 -5.74
C SER A 189 -15.12 -20.19 -5.06
N GLU A 190 -14.04 -20.66 -4.42
CA GLU A 190 -14.05 -21.86 -3.57
C GLU A 190 -14.85 -21.62 -2.27
N LEU A 191 -14.65 -20.46 -1.64
CA LEU A 191 -15.31 -20.06 -0.38
C LEU A 191 -16.79 -19.76 -0.59
N GLU A 192 -17.18 -19.17 -1.73
CA GLU A 192 -18.59 -18.97 -2.08
C GLU A 192 -19.29 -20.31 -2.37
N ARG A 193 -18.66 -21.22 -3.12
CA ARG A 193 -19.19 -22.58 -3.35
C ARG A 193 -19.31 -23.40 -2.05
N ALA A 194 -18.41 -23.16 -1.10
CA ALA A 194 -18.44 -23.78 0.22
C ALA A 194 -19.42 -23.10 1.19
N GLY A 195 -20.10 -22.00 0.83
CA GLY A 195 -21.00 -21.27 1.73
C GLY A 195 -20.29 -20.50 2.86
N LEU A 196 -18.96 -20.35 2.77
CA LEU A 196 -18.10 -19.72 3.77
C LEU A 196 -18.02 -18.20 3.61
N LEU A 197 -18.18 -17.72 2.37
CA LEU A 197 -18.08 -16.30 2.01
C LEU A 197 -19.25 -15.92 1.08
N GLN A 198 -19.65 -14.66 1.11
CA GLN A 198 -20.57 -14.06 0.14
C GLN A 198 -19.99 -12.72 -0.34
N LEU A 199 -19.74 -12.61 -1.63
CA LEU A 199 -19.18 -11.42 -2.27
C LEU A 199 -20.30 -10.59 -2.93
N ALA A 200 -20.55 -9.39 -2.40
CA ALA A 200 -21.37 -8.37 -3.05
C ALA A 200 -20.49 -7.36 -3.78
N ARG A 201 -21.01 -6.78 -4.86
CA ARG A 201 -20.40 -5.63 -5.56
C ARG A 201 -21.30 -4.40 -5.42
N LEU A 202 -20.69 -3.23 -5.30
CA LEU A 202 -21.36 -1.95 -5.50
C LEU A 202 -21.33 -1.61 -7.01
N ASP A 203 -22.50 -1.41 -7.62
CA ASP A 203 -22.63 -1.25 -9.08
C ASP A 203 -21.94 0.02 -9.63
N VAL A 204 -21.91 1.10 -8.85
CA VAL A 204 -21.28 2.39 -9.19
C VAL A 204 -20.61 2.94 -7.94
N ALA A 205 -19.33 3.31 -8.00
CA ALA A 205 -18.50 3.55 -6.83
C ALA A 205 -18.64 4.99 -6.26
N THR A 206 -19.87 5.47 -6.11
CA THR A 206 -20.17 6.78 -5.48
C THR A 206 -20.49 6.61 -3.99
N LEU A 207 -20.24 7.68 -3.21
CA LEU A 207 -20.63 7.73 -1.79
C LEU A 207 -22.13 7.55 -1.56
N GLU A 208 -22.98 8.03 -2.49
CA GLU A 208 -24.43 7.90 -2.33
C GLU A 208 -24.88 6.44 -2.48
N GLN A 209 -24.35 5.72 -3.48
CA GLN A 209 -24.68 4.30 -3.64
C GLN A 209 -24.09 3.46 -2.51
N LEU A 210 -22.88 3.77 -2.02
CA LEU A 210 -22.32 3.13 -0.83
C LEU A 210 -23.25 3.29 0.38
N GLN A 211 -23.68 4.51 0.71
CA GLN A 211 -24.63 4.74 1.81
C GLN A 211 -25.98 4.03 1.58
N ARG A 212 -26.50 4.03 0.35
CA ARG A 212 -27.73 3.31 -0.01
C ARG A 212 -27.59 1.80 0.14
N GLN A 213 -26.40 1.24 -0.07
CA GLN A 213 -26.15 -0.19 0.00
C GLN A 213 -25.94 -0.69 1.45
N LEU A 214 -25.16 0.04 2.25
CA LEU A 214 -24.98 -0.24 3.68
C LEU A 214 -26.34 -0.21 4.42
N ARG A 215 -27.21 0.75 4.08
CA ARG A 215 -28.59 0.84 4.60
C ARG A 215 -29.54 -0.29 4.15
N ARG A 216 -29.10 -1.25 3.32
CA ARG A 216 -29.94 -2.34 2.77
C ARG A 216 -29.51 -3.73 3.23
N ASP A 217 -28.22 -3.96 3.40
CA ASP A 217 -27.67 -5.23 3.87
C ASP A 217 -26.42 -5.00 4.72
N GLN A 218 -26.20 -5.89 5.67
CA GLN A 218 -25.08 -5.82 6.61
C GLN A 218 -23.84 -6.50 6.01
N TYR A 219 -22.68 -5.86 6.18
CA TYR A 219 -21.40 -6.36 5.70
C TYR A 219 -20.39 -6.50 6.83
N HIS A 220 -19.51 -7.48 6.70
CA HIS A 220 -18.45 -7.78 7.66
C HIS A 220 -17.12 -7.12 7.24
N VAL A 221 -16.87 -7.08 5.92
CA VAL A 221 -15.69 -6.48 5.31
C VAL A 221 -16.08 -5.49 4.21
N PHE A 222 -15.45 -4.32 4.19
CA PHE A 222 -15.46 -3.37 3.08
C PHE A 222 -14.16 -3.54 2.29
N HIS A 223 -14.24 -3.95 1.02
CA HIS A 223 -13.08 -4.16 0.15
C HIS A 223 -13.09 -3.12 -0.97
N PHE A 224 -12.23 -2.12 -0.88
CA PHE A 224 -12.06 -1.11 -1.92
C PHE A 224 -10.92 -1.51 -2.88
N ILE A 225 -11.18 -1.41 -4.18
CA ILE A 225 -10.21 -1.53 -5.26
C ILE A 225 -10.29 -0.23 -6.08
N GLY A 226 -9.17 0.45 -6.31
CA GLY A 226 -9.19 1.74 -6.99
C GLY A 226 -7.90 2.53 -6.83
N HIS A 227 -7.97 3.83 -7.07
CA HIS A 227 -6.87 4.75 -6.80
C HIS A 227 -7.05 5.46 -5.46
N GLY A 228 -5.97 6.01 -4.94
CA GLY A 228 -6.00 7.05 -3.92
C GLY A 228 -4.94 8.12 -4.19
N GLY A 229 -4.73 8.98 -3.21
CA GLY A 229 -3.73 10.04 -3.26
C GLY A 229 -3.72 10.83 -1.97
N PHE A 230 -2.98 11.94 -1.96
CA PHE A 230 -2.80 12.78 -0.78
C PHE A 230 -3.51 14.14 -0.95
N ASP A 231 -4.11 14.64 0.11
CA ASP A 231 -4.64 16.01 0.18
C ASP A 231 -3.64 16.89 0.93
N GLU A 232 -2.84 17.66 0.17
CA GLU A 232 -1.82 18.59 0.68
C GLU A 232 -2.37 19.66 1.65
N VAL A 233 -3.68 19.93 1.63
CA VAL A 233 -4.34 20.90 2.51
C VAL A 233 -4.82 20.25 3.80
N ALA A 234 -5.16 18.96 3.76
CA ALA A 234 -5.63 18.19 4.92
C ALA A 234 -4.51 17.48 5.72
N ASP A 235 -3.33 17.27 5.13
CA ASP A 235 -2.26 16.41 5.67
C ASP A 235 -2.76 14.97 5.93
N ASP A 236 -3.66 14.47 5.06
CA ASP A 236 -4.25 13.13 5.14
C ASP A 236 -4.48 12.57 3.72
N GLY A 237 -4.58 11.26 3.63
CA GLY A 237 -4.87 10.56 2.38
C GLY A 237 -6.35 10.51 2.02
N VAL A 238 -6.59 10.23 0.75
CA VAL A 238 -7.92 10.10 0.15
C VAL A 238 -7.99 8.86 -0.75
N LEU A 239 -9.15 8.21 -0.77
CA LEU A 239 -9.51 7.28 -1.84
C LEU A 239 -10.19 8.07 -2.96
N LEU A 240 -9.97 7.67 -4.21
CA LEU A 240 -10.61 8.26 -5.38
C LEU A 240 -11.84 7.42 -5.74
N MET A 241 -12.99 7.90 -5.29
CA MET A 241 -14.32 7.37 -5.62
C MET A 241 -14.91 8.12 -6.83
N GLU A 242 -16.06 7.69 -7.33
CA GLU A 242 -16.76 8.37 -8.42
C GLU A 242 -17.70 9.50 -7.93
N ASP A 243 -17.78 10.57 -8.72
CA ASP A 243 -18.88 11.54 -8.69
C ASP A 243 -20.04 11.14 -9.62
N GLU A 244 -21.11 11.94 -9.64
CA GLU A 244 -22.30 11.72 -10.48
C GLU A 244 -22.03 11.75 -12.00
N GLN A 245 -20.81 12.15 -12.41
CA GLN A 245 -20.36 12.23 -13.80
C GLN A 245 -19.32 11.15 -14.13
N GLY A 246 -19.02 10.24 -13.19
CA GLY A 246 -18.01 9.19 -13.34
C GLY A 246 -16.57 9.71 -13.27
N ARG A 247 -16.32 10.82 -12.56
CA ARG A 247 -14.99 11.43 -12.38
C ARG A 247 -14.48 11.27 -10.95
N GLY A 248 -13.18 11.50 -10.75
CA GLY A 248 -12.49 11.29 -9.49
C GLY A 248 -12.90 12.29 -8.42
N ARG A 249 -13.61 11.79 -7.41
CA ARG A 249 -13.88 12.46 -6.16
C ARG A 249 -12.89 11.98 -5.10
N ALA A 250 -12.06 12.88 -4.61
CA ALA A 250 -11.27 12.65 -3.40
C ALA A 250 -12.21 12.45 -2.19
N VAL A 251 -12.00 11.36 -1.45
CA VAL A 251 -12.76 10.99 -0.26
C VAL A 251 -11.81 10.62 0.87
N SER A 252 -11.80 11.42 1.94
CA SER A 252 -10.94 11.19 3.10
C SER A 252 -11.43 10.04 4.00
N GLY A 253 -10.53 9.50 4.82
CA GLY A 253 -10.87 8.45 5.80
C GLY A 253 -11.92 8.87 6.82
N GLN A 254 -12.02 10.16 7.17
CA GLN A 254 -13.11 10.68 8.02
C GLN A 254 -14.46 10.65 7.29
N THR A 255 -14.48 10.93 5.99
CA THR A 255 -15.70 10.91 5.17
C THR A 255 -16.25 9.50 5.03
N LEU A 256 -15.38 8.51 4.79
CA LEU A 256 -15.75 7.10 4.76
C LEU A 256 -16.16 6.59 6.16
N GLY A 257 -15.40 6.95 7.19
CA GLY A 257 -15.72 6.58 8.57
C GLY A 257 -17.08 7.12 9.04
N MET A 258 -17.44 8.34 8.64
CA MET A 258 -18.77 8.93 8.89
C MET A 258 -19.92 8.15 8.22
N LEU A 259 -19.68 7.50 7.07
CA LEU A 259 -20.67 6.61 6.45
C LEU A 259 -20.71 5.21 7.06
N MET A 260 -19.64 4.76 7.75
CA MET A 260 -19.47 3.37 8.16
C MET A 260 -19.46 3.13 9.67
N HIS A 261 -19.29 4.15 10.52
CA HIS A 261 -19.16 3.96 11.98
C HIS A 261 -20.42 3.39 12.64
N ASP A 262 -21.59 3.55 12.01
CA ASP A 262 -22.86 3.00 12.50
C ASP A 262 -23.21 1.61 11.98
N GLU A 263 -22.47 1.12 10.99
CA GLU A 263 -22.59 -0.26 10.52
C GLU A 263 -21.86 -1.21 11.48
N LYS A 264 -22.52 -1.53 12.60
CA LYS A 264 -21.90 -2.30 13.70
C LYS A 264 -21.57 -3.76 13.35
N SER A 265 -21.91 -4.23 12.14
CA SER A 265 -21.42 -5.49 11.57
C SER A 265 -20.05 -5.35 10.89
N LEU A 266 -19.68 -4.13 10.47
CA LEU A 266 -18.41 -3.89 9.79
C LEU A 266 -17.26 -4.02 10.80
N ARG A 267 -16.23 -4.76 10.41
CA ARG A 267 -15.10 -5.11 11.29
C ARG A 267 -13.74 -4.93 10.63
N LEU A 268 -13.70 -4.94 9.30
CA LEU A 268 -12.49 -4.80 8.50
C LEU A 268 -12.76 -3.88 7.30
N ALA A 269 -11.79 -3.00 7.01
CA ALA A 269 -11.62 -2.45 5.67
C ALA A 269 -10.37 -3.06 5.01
N LEU A 270 -10.45 -3.40 3.74
CA LEU A 270 -9.31 -3.81 2.90
C LEU A 270 -9.22 -2.78 1.76
N LEU A 271 -8.18 -1.96 1.79
CA LEU A 271 -7.92 -0.88 0.84
C LEU A 271 -6.85 -1.35 -0.15
N ASN A 272 -7.27 -2.07 -1.18
CA ASN A 272 -6.42 -2.48 -2.30
C ASN A 272 -6.33 -1.34 -3.31
N ALA A 273 -5.67 -0.25 -2.90
CA ALA A 273 -5.58 0.99 -3.67
C ALA A 273 -4.14 1.45 -3.88
N CYS A 274 -3.92 2.10 -5.02
CA CYS A 274 -2.59 2.50 -5.51
C CYS A 274 -2.46 4.03 -5.53
N GLU A 275 -1.23 4.57 -5.37
CA GLU A 275 -0.97 6.00 -5.50
C GLU A 275 -1.30 6.49 -6.92
N GLY A 276 -2.31 7.36 -7.03
CA GLY A 276 -2.81 7.95 -8.26
C GLY A 276 -1.90 9.05 -8.84
N GLY A 277 -0.61 8.78 -9.01
CA GLY A 277 0.30 9.58 -9.82
C GLY A 277 0.72 10.94 -9.25
N ARG A 278 0.67 11.13 -7.92
CA ARG A 278 1.29 12.29 -7.24
C ARG A 278 2.02 11.82 -5.98
N THR A 279 3.34 11.97 -5.98
CA THR A 279 4.24 11.60 -4.89
C THR A 279 4.21 12.64 -3.76
N SER A 280 3.37 12.41 -2.75
CA SER A 280 3.65 12.89 -1.40
C SER A 280 4.83 12.09 -0.81
N ALA A 281 5.57 12.68 0.13
CA ALA A 281 6.63 11.96 0.84
C ALA A 281 6.10 10.97 1.91
N THR A 282 4.77 10.97 2.12
CA THR A 282 4.02 10.24 3.14
C THR A 282 2.97 9.34 2.48
N ASP A 283 2.89 8.07 2.91
CA ASP A 283 1.92 7.06 2.46
C ASP A 283 0.47 7.54 2.70
N PRO A 284 -0.31 7.85 1.64
CA PRO A 284 -1.69 8.32 1.80
C PRO A 284 -2.62 7.24 2.38
N PHE A 285 -2.36 5.96 2.14
CA PHE A 285 -3.19 4.87 2.65
C PHE A 285 -2.96 4.60 4.13
N SER A 286 -1.78 4.96 4.67
CA SER A 286 -1.58 5.10 6.12
C SER A 286 -2.56 6.10 6.74
N GLY A 287 -2.78 7.24 6.07
CA GLY A 287 -3.70 8.29 6.47
C GLY A 287 -5.15 7.81 6.51
N VAL A 288 -5.67 7.33 5.36
CA VAL A 288 -7.04 6.77 5.25
C VAL A 288 -7.23 5.63 6.26
N GLY A 289 -6.30 4.69 6.33
CA GLY A 289 -6.41 3.50 7.18
C GLY A 289 -6.45 3.85 8.66
N GLN A 290 -5.57 4.73 9.14
CA GLN A 290 -5.65 5.23 10.51
C GLN A 290 -6.91 6.05 10.75
N SER A 291 -7.34 6.88 9.80
CA SER A 291 -8.56 7.69 9.93
C SER A 291 -9.81 6.80 10.03
N LEU A 292 -9.84 5.64 9.37
CA LEU A 292 -10.88 4.61 9.58
C LEU A 292 -10.80 3.92 10.96
N LEU A 293 -9.60 3.60 11.48
CA LEU A 293 -9.46 3.12 12.86
C LEU A 293 -9.97 4.15 13.89
N ARG A 294 -9.64 5.43 13.68
CA ARG A 294 -10.09 6.56 14.50
C ARG A 294 -11.61 6.74 14.49
N GLN A 295 -12.27 6.37 13.38
CA GLN A 295 -13.73 6.36 13.24
C GLN A 295 -14.38 5.04 13.69
N GLY A 296 -13.62 4.12 14.31
CA GLY A 296 -14.17 2.96 15.01
C GLY A 296 -14.11 1.62 14.26
N ILE A 297 -13.56 1.59 13.04
CA ILE A 297 -13.28 0.30 12.36
C ILE A 297 -12.18 -0.44 13.15
N PRO A 298 -12.36 -1.70 13.56
CA PRO A 298 -11.36 -2.40 14.40
C PRO A 298 -10.02 -2.72 13.74
N ALA A 299 -10.02 -2.96 12.43
CA ALA A 299 -8.84 -3.30 11.64
C ALA A 299 -8.95 -2.74 10.22
N VAL A 300 -7.82 -2.35 9.63
CA VAL A 300 -7.71 -1.93 8.24
C VAL A 300 -6.45 -2.53 7.62
N ILE A 301 -6.60 -3.21 6.49
CA ILE A 301 -5.48 -3.56 5.62
C ILE A 301 -5.39 -2.49 4.53
N ALA A 302 -4.19 -2.00 4.28
CA ALA A 302 -3.89 -1.01 3.24
C ALA A 302 -2.61 -1.40 2.50
N MET A 303 -2.50 -1.05 1.22
CA MET A 303 -1.30 -1.31 0.42
C MET A 303 -0.37 -0.11 0.44
N GLN A 304 0.94 -0.35 0.60
CA GLN A 304 1.97 0.69 0.43
C GLN A 304 2.16 1.11 -1.04
N ARG A 305 1.77 0.26 -1.99
CA ARG A 305 1.95 0.41 -3.45
C ARG A 305 0.97 -0.51 -4.19
N GLU A 306 0.91 -0.32 -5.51
CA GLU A 306 0.41 -1.33 -6.45
C GLU A 306 1.07 -2.71 -6.26
N VAL A 307 0.28 -3.77 -6.49
CA VAL A 307 0.68 -5.18 -6.47
C VAL A 307 0.24 -5.86 -7.76
N THR A 308 0.94 -6.92 -8.19
CA THR A 308 0.50 -7.72 -9.34
C THR A 308 -0.85 -8.42 -9.11
N ASP A 309 -1.58 -8.69 -10.20
CA ASP A 309 -2.82 -9.49 -10.21
C ASP A 309 -2.65 -10.83 -9.48
N ASP A 310 -1.57 -11.55 -9.77
CA ASP A 310 -1.23 -12.82 -9.12
C ASP A 310 -1.12 -12.66 -7.60
N THR A 311 -0.52 -11.57 -7.12
CA THR A 311 -0.45 -11.24 -5.69
C THR A 311 -1.83 -10.86 -5.14
N ALA A 312 -2.62 -10.03 -5.83
CA ALA A 312 -3.96 -9.63 -5.38
C ALA A 312 -4.90 -10.84 -5.23
N ILE A 313 -4.93 -11.73 -6.23
CA ILE A 313 -5.69 -13.00 -6.22
C ILE A 313 -5.19 -13.91 -5.08
N THR A 314 -3.88 -14.11 -4.97
CA THR A 314 -3.27 -15.01 -3.97
C THR A 314 -3.51 -14.51 -2.54
N MET A 315 -3.42 -13.20 -2.35
CA MET A 315 -3.72 -12.53 -1.09
C MET A 315 -5.20 -12.70 -0.75
N ALA A 316 -6.11 -12.30 -1.63
CA ALA A 316 -7.55 -12.35 -1.38
C ALA A 316 -8.00 -13.78 -1.03
N HIS A 317 -7.61 -14.77 -1.83
CA HIS A 317 -7.92 -16.19 -1.57
C HIS A 317 -7.44 -16.62 -0.18
N SER A 318 -6.14 -16.50 0.10
CA SER A 318 -5.54 -17.03 1.33
C SER A 318 -6.00 -16.27 2.58
N PHE A 319 -6.21 -14.96 2.46
CA PHE A 319 -6.67 -14.10 3.54
C PHE A 319 -8.12 -14.37 3.91
N TYR A 320 -9.03 -14.42 2.92
CA TYR A 320 -10.44 -14.70 3.19
C TYR A 320 -10.69 -16.15 3.62
N ALA A 321 -9.87 -17.11 3.15
CA ALA A 321 -9.90 -18.48 3.65
C ALA A 321 -9.53 -18.54 5.15
N ALA A 322 -8.39 -17.95 5.54
CA ALA A 322 -7.98 -17.93 6.94
C ALA A 322 -8.95 -17.15 7.85
N LEU A 323 -9.57 -16.07 7.37
CA LEU A 323 -10.66 -15.40 8.10
C LEU A 323 -11.91 -16.29 8.25
N ALA A 324 -12.28 -17.06 7.23
CA ALA A 324 -13.42 -17.98 7.29
C ALA A 324 -13.16 -19.17 8.24
N ASP A 325 -11.91 -19.64 8.33
CA ASP A 325 -11.46 -20.60 9.34
C ASP A 325 -11.44 -20.02 10.78
N GLY A 326 -11.67 -18.71 10.94
CA GLY A 326 -11.76 -18.03 12.24
C GLY A 326 -10.43 -17.52 12.82
N TYR A 327 -9.36 -17.43 12.02
CA TYR A 327 -8.08 -16.88 12.46
C TYR A 327 -8.20 -15.40 12.88
N PRO A 328 -7.42 -14.93 13.87
CA PRO A 328 -7.17 -13.51 14.08
C PRO A 328 -6.72 -12.82 12.79
N VAL A 329 -7.14 -11.58 12.56
CA VAL A 329 -6.94 -10.87 11.28
C VAL A 329 -5.46 -10.70 10.89
N ASP A 330 -4.58 -10.65 11.89
CA ASP A 330 -3.13 -10.57 11.72
C ASP A 330 -2.50 -11.93 11.38
N ALA A 331 -2.99 -13.02 11.96
CA ALA A 331 -2.59 -14.37 11.59
C ALA A 331 -3.08 -14.72 10.18
N ALA A 332 -4.31 -14.33 9.83
CA ALA A 332 -4.87 -14.47 8.49
C ALA A 332 -4.06 -13.68 7.44
N LEU A 333 -3.63 -12.46 7.74
CA LEU A 333 -2.74 -11.72 6.86
C LEU A 333 -1.37 -12.40 6.74
N THR A 334 -0.80 -12.93 7.82
CA THR A 334 0.48 -13.64 7.76
C THR A 334 0.42 -14.93 6.92
N GLU A 335 -0.69 -15.69 6.92
CA GLU A 335 -0.87 -16.79 5.95
C GLU A 335 -0.95 -16.28 4.50
N ALA A 336 -1.62 -15.16 4.25
CA ALA A 336 -1.61 -14.52 2.93
C ALA A 336 -0.19 -14.07 2.52
N ARG A 337 0.60 -13.47 3.43
CA ARG A 337 2.00 -13.10 3.17
C ARG A 337 2.86 -14.32 2.81
N LYS A 338 2.70 -15.46 3.50
CA LYS A 338 3.36 -16.72 3.14
C LYS A 338 2.95 -17.20 1.74
N SER A 339 1.66 -17.19 1.42
CA SER A 339 1.16 -17.59 0.09
C SER A 339 1.72 -16.71 -1.03
N ILE A 340 1.83 -15.40 -0.81
CA ILE A 340 2.50 -14.48 -1.74
C ILE A 340 3.99 -14.83 -1.84
N PHE A 341 4.70 -14.97 -0.72
CA PHE A 341 6.13 -15.33 -0.66
C PHE A 341 6.47 -16.66 -1.34
N VAL A 342 5.53 -17.59 -1.49
CA VAL A 342 5.73 -18.82 -2.28
C VAL A 342 5.86 -18.50 -3.78
N LYS A 343 5.01 -17.60 -4.30
CA LYS A 343 4.90 -17.27 -5.74
C LYS A 343 5.78 -16.09 -6.18
N ASN A 344 5.90 -15.06 -5.33
CA ASN A 344 6.49 -13.75 -5.61
C ASN A 344 7.55 -13.42 -4.55
N ASP A 345 8.72 -12.95 -4.96
CA ASP A 345 9.86 -12.75 -4.07
C ASP A 345 9.68 -11.58 -3.09
N LEU A 346 8.85 -10.58 -3.38
CA LEU A 346 8.86 -9.29 -2.66
C LEU A 346 7.50 -8.70 -2.26
N GLU A 347 6.43 -8.90 -3.04
CA GLU A 347 5.16 -8.16 -2.81
C GLU A 347 4.42 -8.55 -1.51
N TRP A 348 4.84 -9.61 -0.83
CA TRP A 348 4.31 -10.06 0.46
C TRP A 348 4.45 -9.02 1.59
N GLY A 349 5.35 -8.04 1.47
CA GLY A 349 5.49 -6.94 2.43
C GLY A 349 4.59 -5.73 2.14
N THR A 350 4.02 -5.61 0.93
CA THR A 350 3.21 -4.45 0.53
C THR A 350 1.90 -4.30 1.33
N PRO A 351 1.18 -5.39 1.72
CA PRO A 351 -0.01 -5.28 2.56
C PRO A 351 0.33 -5.00 4.02
N VAL A 352 -0.16 -3.87 4.53
CA VAL A 352 0.03 -3.39 5.90
C VAL A 352 -1.26 -3.57 6.69
N LEU A 353 -1.18 -4.15 7.89
CA LEU A 353 -2.30 -4.22 8.83
C LEU A 353 -2.17 -3.14 9.91
N TYR A 354 -3.08 -2.18 9.86
CA TYR A 354 -3.38 -1.24 10.92
C TYR A 354 -4.50 -1.82 11.81
N MET A 355 -4.35 -1.87 13.12
CA MET A 355 -5.40 -2.38 14.01
C MET A 355 -5.55 -1.58 15.31
N ARG A 356 -6.76 -1.62 15.87
CA ARG A 356 -7.06 -1.20 17.25
C ARG A 356 -7.62 -2.33 18.13
N SER A 357 -8.06 -3.46 17.57
CA SER A 357 -8.40 -4.66 18.37
C SER A 357 -7.17 -5.12 19.16
N PRO A 358 -7.24 -5.37 20.47
CA PRO A 358 -6.05 -5.67 21.29
C PRO A 358 -5.44 -7.06 20.97
N ASP A 359 -6.21 -7.93 20.35
CA ASP A 359 -6.05 -9.37 20.25
C ASP A 359 -6.13 -9.92 18.80
N GLY A 360 -6.39 -9.04 17.81
CA GLY A 360 -6.64 -9.42 16.41
C GLY A 360 -7.99 -10.11 16.14
N GLN A 361 -8.80 -10.43 17.17
CA GLN A 361 -10.03 -11.21 17.02
C GLN A 361 -11.22 -10.30 16.70
N ILE A 362 -11.34 -9.89 15.44
CA ILE A 362 -12.43 -9.00 15.00
C ILE A 362 -13.74 -9.74 14.68
N PHE A 363 -13.66 -11.04 14.43
CA PHE A 363 -14.77 -11.97 14.22
C PHE A 363 -14.67 -13.15 15.20
N ASP A 364 -15.82 -13.63 15.67
CA ASP A 364 -15.97 -14.93 16.34
C ASP A 364 -16.77 -15.81 15.37
N VAL A 365 -16.11 -16.76 14.70
CA VAL A 365 -16.78 -17.60 13.68
C VAL A 365 -17.40 -18.82 14.35
N ASP A 366 -18.73 -18.93 14.25
CA ASP A 366 -19.52 -20.01 14.85
C ASP A 366 -19.04 -21.38 14.32
N GLN A 367 -18.23 -22.06 15.12
CA GLN A 367 -17.59 -23.32 14.76
C GLN A 367 -18.60 -24.46 14.53
N ALA A 368 -19.79 -24.40 15.14
CA ALA A 368 -20.84 -25.38 14.91
C ALA A 368 -21.55 -25.14 13.57
N ALA A 369 -21.77 -23.87 13.19
CA ALA A 369 -22.25 -23.51 11.87
C ALA A 369 -21.20 -23.83 10.79
N LEU A 370 -19.92 -23.52 11.01
CA LEU A 370 -18.80 -23.82 10.12
C LEU A 370 -18.69 -25.34 9.85
N ALA A 371 -18.76 -26.16 10.90
CA ALA A 371 -18.74 -27.62 10.76
C ALA A 371 -19.98 -28.17 10.02
N ALA A 372 -21.16 -27.57 10.19
CA ALA A 372 -22.36 -27.94 9.45
C ALA A 372 -22.24 -27.59 7.95
N VAL A 373 -21.73 -26.40 7.63
CA VAL A 373 -21.50 -25.92 6.27
C VAL A 373 -20.46 -26.78 5.54
N HIS A 374 -19.33 -27.11 6.19
CA HIS A 374 -18.35 -28.05 5.63
C HIS A 374 -18.94 -29.44 5.38
N LYS A 375 -19.84 -29.92 6.24
CA LYS A 375 -20.53 -31.19 6.05
C LYS A 375 -21.49 -31.14 4.85
N GLU A 376 -22.31 -30.10 4.74
CA GLU A 376 -23.26 -29.94 3.62
C GLU A 376 -22.53 -29.82 2.27
N HIS A 377 -21.38 -29.11 2.23
CA HIS A 377 -20.53 -29.08 1.04
C HIS A 377 -19.94 -30.46 0.70
N ALA A 378 -19.45 -31.21 1.69
CA ALA A 378 -18.92 -32.56 1.49
C ALA A 378 -19.98 -33.60 1.07
N GLU A 379 -21.26 -33.39 1.43
CA GLU A 379 -22.38 -34.25 1.00
C GLU A 379 -22.94 -33.85 -0.38
N THR A 380 -22.62 -32.67 -0.91
CA THR A 380 -23.10 -32.16 -2.22
C THR A 380 -22.06 -32.21 -3.34
N VAL A 381 -20.77 -32.21 -3.02
CA VAL A 381 -19.70 -32.51 -4.00
C VAL A 381 -19.67 -34.02 -4.27
N PRO A 382 -19.75 -34.48 -5.53
CA PRO A 382 -19.58 -35.90 -5.86
C PRO A 382 -18.21 -36.40 -5.40
N GLY A 383 -18.21 -37.42 -4.54
CA GLY A 383 -16.97 -38.02 -4.05
C GLY A 383 -16.09 -38.56 -5.19
N PRO A 384 -14.77 -38.75 -4.95
CA PRO A 384 -13.85 -39.24 -5.97
C PRO A 384 -14.39 -40.51 -6.64
N LEU A 385 -14.28 -40.57 -7.98
CA LEU A 385 -14.69 -41.73 -8.76
C LEU A 385 -14.13 -43.00 -8.11
N ALA A 386 -15.04 -43.92 -7.77
CA ALA A 386 -14.70 -45.12 -7.02
C ALA A 386 -13.53 -45.86 -7.70
N THR A 387 -12.57 -46.31 -6.89
CA THR A 387 -11.37 -47.01 -7.36
C THR A 387 -11.78 -48.09 -8.36
N PRO A 388 -11.15 -48.16 -9.56
CA PRO A 388 -11.48 -49.17 -10.54
C PRO A 388 -11.44 -50.56 -9.89
N ALA A 389 -12.49 -51.35 -10.10
CA ALA A 389 -12.53 -52.72 -9.61
C ALA A 389 -11.28 -53.47 -10.09
N PRO A 390 -10.67 -54.35 -9.26
CA PRO A 390 -9.47 -55.06 -9.66
C PRO A 390 -9.69 -55.78 -10.98
N LEU A 391 -8.76 -55.60 -11.92
CA LEU A 391 -8.85 -56.17 -13.26
C LEU A 391 -9.02 -57.69 -13.15
N VAL A 392 -10.12 -58.20 -13.69
CA VAL A 392 -10.34 -59.63 -13.87
C VAL A 392 -9.35 -60.13 -14.91
N ASP A 393 -8.56 -61.14 -14.58
CA ASP A 393 -7.61 -61.75 -15.51
C ASP A 393 -8.34 -62.25 -16.78
N ILE A 394 -8.03 -61.62 -17.91
CA ILE A 394 -8.46 -62.07 -19.24
C ILE A 394 -7.36 -63.00 -19.77
N PRO A 395 -7.66 -64.29 -20.06
CA PRO A 395 -6.68 -65.21 -20.61
C PRO A 395 -6.06 -64.68 -21.91
N HIS A 396 -4.73 -64.69 -21.97
CA HIS A 396 -3.97 -64.06 -23.04
C HIS A 396 -3.71 -65.05 -24.17
N ASP A 397 -4.47 -64.95 -25.26
CA ASP A 397 -4.27 -65.78 -26.46
C ASP A 397 -4.54 -64.96 -27.74
N ALA A 398 -3.47 -64.37 -28.29
CA ALA A 398 -3.47 -63.63 -29.55
C ALA A 398 -2.09 -63.76 -30.23
N PRO A 399 -2.02 -64.03 -31.56
CA PRO A 399 -0.76 -64.26 -32.25
C PRO A 399 0.01 -62.96 -32.56
N ALA A 400 1.33 -63.07 -32.72
CA ALA A 400 2.26 -61.94 -32.77
C ALA A 400 2.37 -61.23 -34.14
N GLU A 401 2.65 -59.92 -34.08
CA GLU A 401 3.10 -59.09 -35.21
C GLU A 401 4.65 -58.99 -35.29
N PRO A 402 5.23 -58.67 -36.47
CA PRO A 402 6.68 -58.68 -36.69
C PRO A 402 7.42 -57.42 -36.17
N PRO A 403 8.74 -57.51 -35.91
CA PRO A 403 9.51 -56.43 -35.29
C PRO A 403 9.87 -55.27 -36.22
N VAL A 404 9.92 -54.06 -35.65
CA VAL A 404 10.42 -52.82 -36.28
C VAL A 404 11.92 -52.64 -35.99
N ALA A 405 12.67 -52.04 -36.92
CA ALA A 405 14.13 -51.95 -36.85
C ALA A 405 14.68 -50.76 -36.00
N ASP A 406 15.88 -50.95 -35.48
CA ASP A 406 16.60 -50.05 -34.54
C ASP A 406 17.22 -48.80 -35.24
N PRO A 407 16.93 -47.57 -34.77
CA PRO A 407 17.42 -46.33 -35.39
C PRO A 407 18.86 -45.96 -35.02
N ASN A 408 19.86 -46.72 -35.47
CA ASN A 408 21.28 -46.38 -35.26
C ASN A 408 22.23 -46.71 -36.43
N THR A 409 22.04 -46.04 -37.58
CA THR A 409 23.05 -46.04 -38.66
C THR A 409 23.17 -44.67 -39.34
N ARG A 410 24.39 -44.11 -39.39
CA ARG A 410 24.70 -42.91 -40.19
C ARG A 410 25.31 -43.29 -41.54
N THR A 411 24.72 -42.78 -42.62
CA THR A 411 25.48 -42.50 -43.85
C THR A 411 24.86 -41.30 -44.55
N ALA A 412 25.70 -40.44 -45.14
CA ALA A 412 25.26 -39.23 -45.82
C ALA A 412 25.27 -39.40 -47.34
N GLN A 413 24.36 -38.71 -48.03
CA GLN A 413 24.63 -38.17 -49.36
C GLN A 413 23.68 -37.00 -49.69
N SER A 414 24.10 -36.17 -50.64
CA SER A 414 23.49 -34.89 -50.99
C SER A 414 22.71 -34.96 -52.31
N THR A 415 21.67 -34.14 -52.48
CA THR A 415 21.60 -33.18 -53.62
C THR A 415 20.51 -32.10 -53.49
N GLN A 416 20.95 -30.85 -53.65
CA GLN A 416 20.39 -29.77 -54.48
C GLN A 416 18.86 -29.53 -54.64
N ALA A 417 18.52 -28.26 -54.37
CA ALA A 417 17.71 -27.35 -55.21
C ALA A 417 16.18 -27.21 -55.03
N ALA A 418 15.76 -25.96 -55.13
CA ALA A 418 14.39 -25.43 -55.19
C ALA A 418 13.85 -25.49 -56.66
N PRO A 419 12.59 -25.12 -57.02
CA PRO A 419 11.78 -24.06 -56.39
C PRO A 419 10.26 -24.31 -56.23
N THR A 420 9.64 -23.49 -55.38
CA THR A 420 8.18 -23.34 -55.29
C THR A 420 7.61 -22.42 -56.38
N ARG A 421 6.47 -22.79 -56.98
CA ARG A 421 5.67 -21.91 -57.86
C ARG A 421 4.17 -22.04 -57.59
N ARG A 422 3.55 -20.87 -57.38
CA ARG A 422 2.14 -20.48 -57.54
C ARG A 422 1.11 -21.51 -58.04
N THR A 423 -0.06 -21.51 -57.41
CA THR A 423 -1.37 -21.41 -58.09
C THR A 423 -2.33 -20.54 -57.26
N THR A 424 -3.43 -20.07 -57.88
CA THR A 424 -4.36 -19.07 -57.33
C THR A 424 -5.80 -19.32 -57.78
N SER A 425 -6.75 -19.32 -56.85
CA SER A 425 -8.19 -19.07 -57.06
C SER A 425 -8.84 -18.76 -55.69
N ALA A 426 -9.70 -17.77 -55.46
CA ALA A 426 -10.69 -17.03 -56.27
C ALA A 426 -12.06 -17.73 -56.40
N TRP A 427 -13.04 -17.21 -55.66
CA TRP A 427 -14.50 -17.40 -55.80
C TRP A 427 -15.21 -16.09 -55.46
N MET A 428 -16.35 -15.80 -56.11
CA MET A 428 -17.02 -14.49 -56.06
C MET A 428 -18.52 -14.60 -56.41
N GLY A 429 -19.36 -13.76 -55.80
CA GLY A 429 -20.81 -13.64 -56.06
C GLY A 429 -21.68 -14.52 -55.14
N ILE A 430 -22.96 -14.23 -54.89
CA ILE A 430 -23.88 -13.20 -55.46
C ILE A 430 -24.73 -12.59 -54.32
N ALA A 431 -25.31 -11.40 -54.52
CA ALA A 431 -26.20 -10.71 -53.56
C ALA A 431 -27.54 -10.24 -54.18
N LEU A 432 -28.60 -10.19 -53.37
CA LEU A 432 -29.91 -9.53 -53.58
C LEU A 432 -30.47 -9.22 -52.16
N LEU A 433 -30.63 -7.97 -51.69
CA LEU A 433 -31.55 -6.87 -52.06
C LEU A 433 -33.04 -7.09 -51.71
N VAL A 434 -33.50 -6.35 -50.68
CA VAL A 434 -34.87 -5.83 -50.54
C VAL A 434 -34.77 -4.39 -49.99
N LEU A 435 -35.52 -3.45 -50.57
CA LEU A 435 -35.68 -2.06 -50.12
C LEU A 435 -36.96 -1.95 -49.27
N GLY A 436 -37.02 -1.19 -48.17
CA GLY A 436 -37.41 0.24 -48.18
C GLY A 436 -38.93 0.41 -47.96
N ALA A 437 -39.49 1.54 -47.51
CA ALA A 437 -38.96 2.80 -46.96
C ALA A 437 -40.12 3.61 -46.33
N PHE A 438 -39.85 4.86 -45.90
CA PHE A 438 -40.78 5.88 -45.36
C PHE A 438 -41.35 5.66 -43.93
N GLY A 439 -41.66 6.71 -43.17
CA GLY A 439 -41.62 8.16 -43.50
C GLY A 439 -41.45 9.07 -42.26
N ALA A 440 -41.11 10.33 -42.50
CA ALA A 440 -40.75 11.32 -41.47
C ALA A 440 -41.93 12.23 -41.05
N TRP A 441 -41.78 12.90 -39.90
CA TRP A 441 -42.61 14.07 -39.55
C TRP A 441 -41.75 15.23 -39.01
N THR A 442 -42.10 16.45 -39.42
CA THR A 442 -41.54 17.71 -38.90
C THR A 442 -42.25 18.08 -37.59
N GLY A 443 -41.69 18.86 -36.65
CA GLY A 443 -40.56 19.77 -36.73
C GLY A 443 -41.06 21.21 -36.51
N TYR A 444 -40.75 21.82 -35.37
CA TYR A 444 -41.13 23.20 -35.04
C TYR A 444 -40.02 23.90 -34.24
N LYS A 445 -39.78 25.19 -34.53
CA LYS A 445 -38.94 26.09 -33.73
C LYS A 445 -39.83 27.00 -32.88
N TRP A 446 -39.36 27.38 -31.69
CA TRP A 446 -39.56 28.71 -31.12
C TRP A 446 -38.29 29.15 -30.35
N LEU A 447 -38.14 30.45 -30.14
CA LEU A 447 -36.98 31.11 -29.53
C LEU A 447 -37.38 31.91 -28.28
N THR A 448 -36.37 32.48 -27.58
CA THR A 448 -36.39 33.06 -26.21
C THR A 448 -36.30 32.00 -25.11
N GLY A 449 -35.53 32.18 -24.04
CA GLY A 449 -34.56 33.23 -23.68
C GLY A 449 -34.02 32.95 -22.25
N PRO A 450 -32.75 33.25 -21.92
CA PRO A 450 -32.18 32.83 -20.64
C PRO A 450 -32.74 33.65 -19.47
N SER A 451 -33.25 32.97 -18.44
CA SER A 451 -33.68 33.57 -17.18
C SER A 451 -32.61 33.42 -16.10
N GLN A 452 -32.32 34.50 -15.37
CA GLN A 452 -31.40 34.47 -14.23
C GLN A 452 -32.14 34.08 -12.94
N PRO A 453 -31.50 33.35 -12.01
CA PRO A 453 -31.91 33.35 -10.61
C PRO A 453 -31.51 34.69 -9.94
N PRO A 454 -32.30 35.21 -8.98
CA PRO A 454 -32.03 36.50 -8.34
C PRO A 454 -30.94 36.43 -7.25
N LEU A 455 -30.27 37.57 -7.01
CA LEU A 455 -29.27 37.75 -5.97
C LEU A 455 -29.83 38.47 -4.73
N ALA A 456 -29.53 37.91 -3.55
CA ALA A 456 -29.55 38.56 -2.22
C ALA A 456 -30.94 39.04 -1.70
N PRO A 457 -31.06 39.29 -0.38
CA PRO A 457 -30.55 40.54 0.18
C PRO A 457 -29.40 40.37 1.19
N THR A 458 -28.50 41.35 1.21
CA THR A 458 -27.34 41.41 2.12
C THR A 458 -27.76 41.90 3.50
N ALA A 459 -27.61 41.08 4.54
CA ALA A 459 -27.72 41.53 5.92
C ALA A 459 -26.44 42.28 6.32
N THR A 460 -26.59 43.55 6.72
CA THR A 460 -25.46 44.41 7.11
C THR A 460 -25.02 44.10 8.53
N VAL A 461 -23.71 43.88 8.75
CA VAL A 461 -23.12 43.81 10.09
C VAL A 461 -22.23 45.04 10.29
N GLN A 462 -22.53 45.82 11.33
CA GLN A 462 -21.60 46.76 11.95
C GLN A 462 -21.59 46.54 13.47
N PRO A 463 -20.47 46.82 14.15
CA PRO A 463 -20.28 46.48 15.56
C PRO A 463 -20.96 47.47 16.51
N GLY A 464 -21.37 46.99 17.70
CA GLY A 464 -21.94 47.79 18.78
C GLY A 464 -21.64 47.20 20.16
N ASP A 465 -20.80 47.92 20.90
CA ASP A 465 -20.22 47.76 22.25
C ASP A 465 -20.65 46.65 23.26
N PRO A 466 -19.71 46.23 24.14
CA PRO A 466 -19.99 45.35 25.27
C PRO A 466 -20.25 46.10 26.58
N ASN A 467 -21.43 45.89 27.22
CA ASN A 467 -21.50 45.86 28.70
C ASN A 467 -22.83 45.32 29.27
N SER A 468 -22.77 44.97 30.56
CA SER A 468 -23.86 44.49 31.43
C SER A 468 -24.51 43.14 31.06
N GLY A 469 -24.88 42.27 32.00
CA GLY A 469 -24.50 42.22 33.42
C GLY A 469 -25.60 41.81 34.39
N VAL A 470 -25.36 40.67 35.08
CA VAL A 470 -25.78 40.38 36.46
C VAL A 470 -27.25 39.96 36.74
N ALA A 471 -27.35 38.92 37.59
CA ALA A 471 -28.45 38.50 38.49
C ALA A 471 -29.61 37.58 38.01
N GLY A 472 -29.84 36.54 38.80
CA GLY A 472 -31.12 35.83 38.99
C GLY A 472 -31.31 34.55 38.16
N GLY A 473 -31.60 33.38 38.74
CA GLY A 473 -31.73 33.05 40.17
C GLY A 473 -32.02 31.55 40.41
N ALA A 474 -31.75 31.08 41.63
CA ALA A 474 -31.73 29.67 42.02
C ALA A 474 -33.03 28.85 41.86
N SER A 475 -32.90 27.60 41.41
CA SER A 475 -33.45 26.38 42.04
C SER A 475 -32.93 25.13 41.29
N GLY A 476 -32.66 23.97 41.89
CA GLY A 476 -32.70 23.58 43.31
C GLY A 476 -31.83 22.32 43.53
N ALA A 477 -31.51 21.99 44.79
CA ALA A 477 -30.51 20.98 45.11
C ALA A 477 -31.08 19.56 45.31
N VAL A 478 -30.27 18.55 44.95
CA VAL A 478 -30.33 17.20 45.54
C VAL A 478 -28.90 16.80 45.93
N ALA A 479 -28.67 16.56 47.22
CA ALA A 479 -27.45 15.94 47.73
C ALA A 479 -27.56 14.41 47.58
N THR A 480 -26.49 13.62 47.60
CA THR A 480 -25.70 13.38 48.82
C THR A 480 -24.36 12.74 48.46
N ALA A 481 -23.28 13.17 49.11
CA ALA A 481 -21.98 12.51 49.06
C ALA A 481 -21.78 11.62 50.29
N VAL A 482 -21.00 10.55 50.15
CA VAL A 482 -20.41 9.80 51.27
C VAL A 482 -18.92 9.66 50.99
N ALA A 483 -18.09 9.90 52.00
CA ALA A 483 -16.64 9.85 51.87
C ALA A 483 -16.00 9.20 53.11
N ALA A 484 -15.00 8.34 52.85
CA ALA A 484 -13.91 7.98 53.76
C ALA A 484 -12.75 7.56 52.84
N THR A 485 -11.53 8.10 52.85
CA THR A 485 -10.59 8.48 53.93
C THR A 485 -9.97 7.31 54.69
N SER A 486 -8.74 6.98 54.30
CA SER A 486 -7.72 6.40 55.19
C SER A 486 -6.38 7.07 54.88
N LYS A 487 -5.76 7.69 55.88
CA LYS A 487 -4.35 8.11 55.83
C LYS A 487 -3.46 6.91 56.17
N GLU A 488 -2.19 6.99 55.78
CA GLU A 488 -1.10 6.56 56.66
C GLU A 488 0.06 7.57 56.60
N GLU A 489 0.88 7.62 57.65
CA GLU A 489 1.74 8.77 57.98
C GLU A 489 3.00 8.29 58.71
N ILE A 490 4.19 8.55 58.18
CA ILE A 490 5.50 8.26 58.81
C ILE A 490 6.41 9.48 58.68
N VAL A 491 7.22 9.75 59.72
CA VAL A 491 7.72 11.10 60.04
C VAL A 491 9.20 11.10 60.45
N VAL A 492 9.98 11.96 59.77
CA VAL A 492 11.26 12.62 60.18
C VAL A 492 12.53 11.76 60.39
N GLY A 493 13.67 12.34 59.96
CA GLY A 493 15.03 11.89 60.31
C GLY A 493 16.15 12.77 59.73
N GLU A 494 16.38 13.97 60.26
CA GLU A 494 17.56 14.80 59.95
C GLU A 494 18.74 14.53 60.90
N THR A 495 19.98 14.51 60.37
CA THR A 495 21.20 14.99 61.04
C THR A 495 22.28 15.31 60.01
N ALA A 496 23.16 16.28 60.27
CA ALA A 496 24.26 16.69 59.39
C ALA A 496 25.58 16.94 60.15
N THR A 497 26.70 16.52 59.56
CA THR A 497 28.13 16.81 59.84
C THR A 497 28.94 15.98 58.81
N ASP A 498 30.09 16.36 58.24
CA ASP A 498 30.93 17.56 58.40
C ASP A 498 31.77 17.82 57.12
N ALA A 499 32.46 18.97 57.05
CA ALA A 499 33.46 19.32 56.01
C ALA A 499 34.90 19.17 56.58
N PRO A 500 36.03 19.60 55.94
CA PRO A 500 36.28 20.19 54.60
C PRO A 500 37.28 19.30 53.78
N THR A 501 37.98 19.66 52.69
CA THR A 501 38.49 20.91 52.03
C THR A 501 38.81 20.54 50.54
N SER A 502 39.34 21.32 49.59
CA SER A 502 39.88 22.70 49.46
C SER A 502 39.93 23.13 47.98
N THR A 503 39.86 24.44 47.68
CA THR A 503 40.23 25.07 46.38
C THR A 503 41.74 25.44 46.36
N PRO A 504 42.40 25.79 45.23
CA PRO A 504 42.07 26.86 44.24
C PRO A 504 41.85 26.31 42.80
N ALA A 505 41.05 26.91 41.91
CA ALA A 505 40.86 28.31 41.48
C ALA A 505 41.90 28.81 40.44
N ALA A 506 41.43 29.04 39.21
CA ALA A 506 42.13 29.76 38.16
C ALA A 506 41.09 30.51 37.30
N THR A 507 41.17 31.84 37.25
CA THR A 507 40.23 32.71 36.51
C THR A 507 40.95 33.37 35.34
N VAL A 508 40.34 33.36 34.15
CA VAL A 508 40.77 34.18 33.01
C VAL A 508 39.53 34.90 32.46
N THR A 509 39.70 36.13 31.98
CA THR A 509 38.60 37.07 31.67
C THR A 509 38.91 37.87 30.42
N SER A 510 37.88 38.26 29.67
CA SER A 510 37.90 39.15 28.48
C SER A 510 38.53 38.54 27.20
N ALA A 511 38.25 39.03 25.99
CA ALA A 511 37.46 40.21 25.59
C ALA A 511 36.75 40.03 24.23
N GLN A 512 35.68 40.80 24.00
CA GLN A 512 35.22 41.16 22.64
C GLN A 512 35.90 42.48 22.20
N PRO A 513 35.96 42.74 20.88
CA PRO A 513 35.72 44.08 20.33
C PRO A 513 34.52 44.11 19.36
N ALA A 514 34.18 45.30 18.85
CA ALA A 514 32.83 45.59 18.35
C ALA A 514 32.68 45.97 16.85
N VAL A 515 31.42 45.84 16.42
CA VAL A 515 30.69 46.36 15.24
C VAL A 515 31.20 47.67 14.58
N ALA A 516 31.21 47.70 13.25
CA ALA A 516 31.06 48.91 12.39
C ALA A 516 30.52 48.50 10.97
N PRO A 517 29.99 49.40 10.11
CA PRO A 517 28.65 49.16 9.55
C PRO A 517 28.45 49.19 7.99
N ALA A 518 27.17 49.00 7.64
CA ALA A 518 26.48 48.87 6.34
C ALA A 518 26.80 49.81 5.16
N ILE A 519 26.39 49.36 3.96
CA ILE A 519 25.93 50.17 2.81
C ILE A 519 24.64 49.55 2.24
N ALA A 520 23.69 50.38 1.80
CA ALA A 520 22.47 50.00 1.06
C ALA A 520 22.10 51.09 0.02
N THR A 521 21.36 50.76 -1.05
CA THR A 521 20.92 51.70 -2.11
C THR A 521 19.60 51.30 -2.77
N ASP A 522 18.81 52.29 -3.21
CA ASP A 522 17.35 52.23 -3.46
C ASP A 522 16.89 53.26 -4.53
N THR A 523 15.79 53.11 -5.31
CA THR A 523 14.88 51.95 -5.52
C THR A 523 14.41 51.79 -6.99
N PRO A 524 13.66 52.72 -7.65
CA PRO A 524 12.58 52.26 -8.55
C PRO A 524 12.48 52.90 -9.96
N THR A 525 11.83 52.18 -10.90
CA THR A 525 10.93 52.68 -11.98
C THR A 525 10.07 51.50 -12.48
N ALA A 526 8.89 51.74 -13.07
CA ALA A 526 7.77 50.78 -13.09
C ALA A 526 7.34 50.18 -14.45
N THR A 527 6.57 49.09 -14.33
CA THR A 527 5.67 48.31 -15.22
C THR A 527 5.40 48.75 -16.67
N PRO A 528 5.19 47.78 -17.60
CA PRO A 528 3.80 47.31 -17.83
C PRO A 528 3.62 45.77 -17.84
N THR A 529 2.38 45.32 -17.69
CA THR A 529 1.96 43.89 -17.73
C THR A 529 1.17 43.60 -19.01
N PRO A 530 1.31 42.39 -19.61
CA PRO A 530 0.13 41.51 -19.65
C PRO A 530 0.43 39.98 -19.49
N THR A 531 -0.53 39.28 -18.86
CA THR A 531 -0.87 37.83 -19.02
C THR A 531 0.20 36.72 -18.84
N SER A 532 0.06 35.95 -17.74
CA SER A 532 0.08 34.47 -17.59
C SER A 532 0.51 33.56 -18.76
N ARG A 533 1.09 32.36 -18.61
CA ARG A 533 1.64 31.46 -17.52
C ARG A 533 2.10 30.14 -18.26
N PRO A 534 2.92 29.17 -17.75
CA PRO A 534 3.69 29.01 -16.49
C PRO A 534 5.23 28.99 -16.71
N ALA A 535 5.98 28.63 -15.67
CA ALA A 535 7.43 28.46 -15.67
C ALA A 535 7.91 27.12 -16.27
N VAL A 536 9.15 27.14 -16.76
CA VAL A 536 10.03 25.97 -16.98
C VAL A 536 11.33 26.26 -16.23
N ALA A 537 11.93 25.25 -15.58
CA ALA A 537 13.25 25.42 -14.97
C ALA A 537 14.31 25.67 -16.05
N ASN A 538 14.96 26.83 -16.03
CA ASN A 538 15.71 27.32 -17.19
C ASN A 538 17.04 26.58 -17.42
N CYS A 539 17.18 25.97 -18.60
CA CYS A 539 18.47 25.57 -19.18
C CYS A 539 19.22 26.83 -19.68
N VAL A 540 19.65 27.71 -18.76
CA VAL A 540 20.28 28.99 -19.09
C VAL A 540 21.58 28.75 -19.87
N GLY A 541 21.59 29.14 -21.16
CA GLY A 541 22.74 28.97 -22.05
C GLY A 541 22.62 27.85 -23.08
N ALA A 542 21.53 27.08 -23.10
CA ALA A 542 21.26 26.13 -24.19
C ALA A 542 21.08 26.87 -25.52
N SER A 543 21.99 26.67 -26.47
CA SER A 543 21.92 27.23 -27.82
C SER A 543 21.03 26.40 -28.74
N ASP A 544 20.17 27.06 -29.51
CA ASP A 544 19.58 26.54 -30.75
C ASP A 544 20.44 27.13 -31.89
N PRO A 545 21.17 26.33 -32.70
CA PRO A 545 20.75 25.05 -33.32
C PRO A 545 21.04 23.79 -32.49
N PRO A 546 20.54 22.60 -32.90
CA PRO A 546 20.84 21.33 -32.22
C PRO A 546 22.34 20.97 -32.26
N ILE A 547 22.78 20.25 -31.23
CA ILE A 547 24.17 19.86 -30.95
C ILE A 547 24.86 19.21 -32.17
N GLN A 548 26.08 19.65 -32.45
CA GLN A 548 26.94 19.22 -33.57
C GLN A 548 28.04 18.25 -33.13
N VAL A 549 28.70 17.62 -34.10
CA VAL A 549 29.90 16.80 -33.84
C VAL A 549 31.10 17.73 -33.58
N GLY A 550 31.77 17.53 -32.46
CA GLY A 550 32.81 18.41 -31.91
C GLY A 550 32.34 19.27 -30.73
N ASP A 551 31.04 19.31 -30.42
CA ASP A 551 30.51 20.05 -29.28
C ASP A 551 30.81 19.32 -27.95
N THR A 552 31.13 20.10 -26.92
CA THR A 552 31.02 19.65 -25.52
C THR A 552 29.68 20.12 -24.97
N ALA A 553 28.85 19.20 -24.49
CA ALA A 553 27.49 19.46 -24.03
C ALA A 553 27.24 18.87 -22.64
N SER A 554 26.19 19.33 -21.96
CA SER A 554 25.75 18.83 -20.65
C SER A 554 24.32 18.32 -20.70
N VAL A 555 24.01 17.29 -19.91
CA VAL A 555 22.63 16.90 -19.63
C VAL A 555 21.93 18.01 -18.86
N CYS A 556 20.78 18.46 -19.33
CA CYS A 556 19.93 19.44 -18.64
C CYS A 556 18.49 18.91 -18.58
N THR A 557 18.11 18.26 -17.47
CA THR A 557 16.76 17.75 -17.24
C THR A 557 16.02 18.62 -16.22
N GLY A 558 14.95 19.30 -16.67
CA GLY A 558 14.16 20.24 -15.85
C GLY A 558 13.40 19.60 -14.68
N SER A 559 13.36 18.26 -14.65
CA SER A 559 12.71 17.39 -13.65
C SER A 559 13.71 16.61 -12.79
N GLY A 560 15.02 16.70 -13.05
CA GLY A 560 16.05 15.89 -12.37
C GLY A 560 16.20 14.46 -12.88
N GLU A 561 15.41 14.03 -13.87
CA GLU A 561 15.50 12.72 -14.52
C GLU A 561 16.91 12.39 -15.04
N THR A 562 17.30 11.11 -14.99
CA THR A 562 18.58 10.63 -15.52
C THR A 562 18.49 10.24 -17.00
N VAL A 563 19.39 10.75 -17.85
CA VAL A 563 19.43 10.38 -19.28
C VAL A 563 20.20 9.08 -19.47
N SER A 564 19.51 8.02 -19.87
CA SER A 564 20.12 6.69 -20.08
C SER A 564 20.97 6.62 -21.36
N ILE A 565 22.30 6.51 -21.22
CA ILE A 565 23.18 6.06 -22.31
C ILE A 565 22.80 4.62 -22.67
N ARG A 566 22.58 4.36 -23.96
CA ARG A 566 22.34 3.02 -24.50
C ARG A 566 23.41 2.64 -25.52
N ARG A 567 23.75 1.35 -25.59
CA ARG A 567 24.72 0.79 -26.55
C ARG A 567 24.12 -0.40 -27.28
N GLY A 568 24.26 -0.38 -28.60
CA GLY A 568 23.81 -1.44 -29.51
C GLY A 568 23.57 -0.90 -30.93
N PRO A 569 23.70 -1.74 -31.98
CA PRO A 569 23.16 -1.43 -33.31
C PRO A 569 21.63 -1.48 -33.29
N GLY A 570 20.99 -0.94 -34.34
CA GLY A 570 19.55 -0.64 -34.35
C GLY A 570 18.62 -1.76 -33.88
N GLY A 571 17.80 -1.45 -32.88
CA GLY A 571 16.76 -2.33 -32.31
C GLY A 571 17.12 -2.90 -30.94
N GLU A 572 18.33 -3.46 -30.79
CA GLU A 572 18.78 -4.12 -29.56
C GLU A 572 19.62 -3.18 -28.70
N TYR A 573 18.94 -2.34 -27.91
CA TYR A 573 19.57 -1.33 -27.06
C TYR A 573 19.59 -1.75 -25.58
N ALA A 574 20.77 -2.01 -25.03
CA ALA A 574 20.96 -2.10 -23.58
C ALA A 574 21.26 -0.71 -23.00
N THR A 575 20.62 -0.34 -21.89
CA THR A 575 21.08 0.78 -21.05
C THR A 575 22.40 0.40 -20.39
N VAL A 576 23.39 1.28 -20.45
CA VAL A 576 24.75 1.03 -19.93
C VAL A 576 25.06 1.91 -18.73
N VAL A 577 24.73 3.20 -18.81
CA VAL A 577 24.99 4.20 -17.75
C VAL A 577 23.84 5.22 -17.70
N PRO A 578 23.26 5.53 -16.53
CA PRO A 578 22.40 6.70 -16.36
C PRO A 578 23.26 7.95 -16.17
N LEU A 579 23.04 9.00 -16.98
CA LEU A 579 23.64 10.31 -16.77
C LEU A 579 22.78 11.16 -15.86
N ASN A 580 23.37 11.66 -14.78
CA ASN A 580 22.75 12.63 -13.89
C ASN A 580 22.62 14.01 -14.57
N ASN A 581 21.75 14.86 -14.04
CA ASN A 581 21.66 16.26 -14.47
C ASN A 581 23.02 16.98 -14.31
N ASN A 582 23.35 17.87 -15.25
CA ASN A 582 24.64 18.54 -15.47
C ASN A 582 25.83 17.64 -15.88
N ALA A 583 25.65 16.33 -16.13
CA ALA A 583 26.74 15.48 -16.62
C ALA A 583 27.23 15.91 -18.01
N THR A 584 28.54 16.14 -18.17
CA THR A 584 29.17 16.65 -19.40
C THR A 584 29.74 15.55 -20.30
N PHE A 585 29.57 15.69 -21.61
CA PHE A 585 30.07 14.75 -22.63
C PHE A 585 30.52 15.48 -23.92
N GLU A 586 31.39 14.85 -24.70
CA GLU A 586 31.81 15.30 -26.03
C GLU A 586 31.01 14.57 -27.10
N VAL A 587 30.52 15.26 -28.13
CA VAL A 587 29.76 14.67 -29.23
C VAL A 587 30.67 14.28 -30.39
N VAL A 588 30.80 12.97 -30.65
CA VAL A 588 31.73 12.41 -31.64
C VAL A 588 31.06 11.83 -32.89
N GLY A 589 29.71 11.84 -32.95
CA GLY A 589 28.99 11.41 -34.16
C GLY A 589 27.48 11.67 -34.12
N GLY A 590 26.84 11.61 -35.29
CA GLY A 590 25.41 11.87 -35.47
C GLY A 590 25.11 13.25 -36.10
N PRO A 591 23.83 13.68 -36.12
CA PRO A 591 22.65 12.93 -35.68
C PRO A 591 22.30 11.77 -36.62
N GLN A 592 21.93 10.62 -36.06
CA GLN A 592 21.38 9.46 -36.78
C GLN A 592 19.90 9.29 -36.44
N CYS A 593 19.04 9.10 -37.44
CA CYS A 593 17.62 8.81 -37.20
C CYS A 593 17.43 7.34 -36.79
N GLY A 594 16.68 7.10 -35.70
CA GLY A 594 16.29 5.78 -35.23
C GLY A 594 14.78 5.69 -35.00
N ASN A 595 14.28 4.47 -34.85
CA ASN A 595 12.89 4.17 -34.49
C ASN A 595 12.87 3.24 -33.27
N TYR A 596 12.08 3.58 -32.25
CA TYR A 596 11.89 2.76 -31.06
C TYR A 596 10.42 2.83 -30.62
N GLY A 597 9.77 1.69 -30.42
CA GLY A 597 8.34 1.64 -30.07
C GLY A 597 7.39 2.23 -31.12
N GLY A 598 7.85 2.45 -32.37
CA GLY A 598 7.10 3.14 -33.41
C GLY A 598 7.32 4.66 -33.47
N GLN A 599 8.03 5.23 -32.50
CA GLN A 599 8.38 6.66 -32.46
C GLN A 599 9.76 6.91 -33.09
N GLN A 600 9.90 8.00 -33.83
CA GLN A 600 11.17 8.42 -34.44
C GLN A 600 11.98 9.31 -33.49
N PHE A 601 13.29 9.05 -33.41
CA PHE A 601 14.24 9.78 -32.57
C PHE A 601 15.52 10.13 -33.34
N LYS A 602 16.27 11.12 -32.86
CA LYS A 602 17.64 11.40 -33.30
C LYS A 602 18.63 10.95 -32.22
N TRP A 603 19.69 10.28 -32.65
CA TRP A 603 20.75 9.76 -31.80
C TRP A 603 22.08 10.43 -32.12
N TRP A 604 22.84 10.75 -31.07
CA TRP A 604 24.22 11.21 -31.18
C TRP A 604 25.13 10.17 -30.51
N GLN A 605 26.34 10.01 -31.04
CA GLN A 605 27.40 9.25 -30.41
C GLN A 605 28.24 10.21 -29.57
N ILE A 606 28.53 9.81 -28.33
CA ILE A 606 29.21 10.65 -27.35
C ILE A 606 30.41 9.93 -26.73
N LEU A 607 31.45 10.68 -26.38
CA LEU A 607 32.44 10.28 -25.39
C LEU A 607 32.01 10.85 -24.03
N TYR A 608 31.86 9.96 -23.07
CA TYR A 608 31.58 10.28 -21.67
C TYR A 608 32.68 9.68 -20.81
N ASN A 609 33.30 10.51 -19.96
CA ASN A 609 34.39 10.10 -19.07
C ASN A 609 33.83 9.92 -17.65
N GLY A 610 33.12 8.80 -17.44
CA GLY A 610 32.53 8.37 -16.17
C GLY A 610 32.09 6.91 -16.21
#